data_AF-A0A7C7K5N2-F1
#
_entry.id   AF-A0A7C7K5N2-F1
#
_cell.length_a   1.000
_cell.length_b   1.000
_cell.length_c   1.000
_cell.angle_alpha   90.00
_cell.angle_beta   90.00
_cell.angle_gamma   90.00
#
_symmetry.space_group_name_H-M   'P 1'
#
loop_
_entity.id
_entity.type
_entity.pdbx_description
1 polymer ?
#
loop_
_entity_poly.entity_id
_entity_poly.type
_entity_poly.pdbx_seq_one_letter_code
_entity_poly.pdbx_strand_id
1 'polypeptide(L)' 'MFTGIIEATGTVRDLQQVGEEYWLTVKTLKLELTDVKLGDSVAVNGCCLTVVDLGDNYFSAYVSQETLRHTTLGSLE' A
#
# COMPACT_ATOMS: atom_id res chain seq x y z
N MET A 1 -3.30 8.41 11.42
CA MET A 1 -3.79 7.53 12.51
C MET A 1 -5.01 6.78 11.99
N PHE A 2 -5.09 5.47 12.24
CA PHE A 2 -6.16 4.61 11.67
C PHE A 2 -7.08 4.07 12.77
N THR A 3 -8.36 3.87 12.44
CA THR A 3 -9.37 3.35 13.38
C THR A 3 -9.31 1.83 13.53
N GLY A 4 -8.70 1.13 12.58
CA GLY A 4 -8.70 -0.34 12.50
C GLY A 4 -9.94 -0.93 11.83
N ILE A 5 -10.87 -0.11 11.35
CA ILE A 5 -12.01 -0.57 10.55
C ILE A 5 -11.52 -0.72 9.10
N ILE A 6 -11.53 -1.95 8.59
CA ILE A 6 -11.10 -2.23 7.22
C ILE A 6 -12.19 -1.79 6.24
N GLU A 7 -11.87 -0.83 5.37
CA GLU A 7 -12.81 -0.28 4.38
C GLU A 7 -12.92 -1.17 3.14
N ALA A 8 -11.83 -1.82 2.74
CA ALA A 8 -11.79 -2.69 1.57
C ALA A 8 -10.65 -3.70 1.63
N THR A 9 -10.75 -4.74 0.80
CA THR A 9 -9.67 -5.66 0.47
C THR A 9 -9.19 -5.43 -0.96
N GLY A 10 -7.88 -5.51 -1.17
CA GLY A 10 -7.26 -5.41 -2.49
C GLY A 10 -6.41 -6.63 -2.82
N THR A 11 -5.69 -6.54 -3.93
CA THR A 11 -4.70 -7.53 -4.37
C THR A 11 -3.39 -6.81 -4.65
N VAL A 12 -2.27 -7.41 -4.28
CA VAL A 12 -0.96 -6.95 -4.72
C VAL A 12 -0.90 -7.15 -6.24
N ARG A 13 -0.80 -6.04 -6.97
CA ARG A 13 -0.69 -6.08 -8.44
C ARG A 13 0.76 -6.25 -8.86
N ASP A 14 1.67 -5.63 -8.11
CA ASP A 14 3.09 -5.59 -8.41
C ASP A 14 3.91 -5.31 -7.15
N LEU A 15 5.11 -5.87 -7.09
CA LEU A 15 6.10 -5.65 -6.04
C LEU A 15 7.49 -5.63 -6.67
N GLN A 16 8.02 -4.43 -6.91
CA GLN A 16 9.30 -4.24 -7.60
C GLN A 16 10.37 -3.73 -6.66
N GLN A 17 11.55 -4.32 -6.67
CA GLN A 17 12.67 -3.79 -5.90
C GLN A 17 13.24 -2.53 -6.59
N VAL A 18 13.34 -1.42 -5.86
CA VAL A 18 13.91 -0.15 -6.31
C VAL A 18 15.00 0.28 -5.33
N GLY A 19 16.25 -0.06 -5.66
CA GLY A 19 17.37 0.11 -4.74
C GLY A 19 17.23 -0.79 -3.51
N GLU A 20 17.18 -0.19 -2.32
CA GLU A 20 16.99 -0.89 -1.04
C GLU A 20 15.52 -0.99 -0.59
N GLU A 21 14.62 -0.33 -1.32
CA GLU A 21 13.18 -0.31 -1.04
C GLU A 21 12.42 -1.13 -2.08
N TYR A 22 11.12 -1.29 -1.85
CA TYR A 22 10.21 -1.95 -2.77
C TYR A 22 9.08 -1.00 -3.15
N TRP A 23 8.81 -0.91 -4.45
CA TRP A 23 7.61 -0.31 -4.99
C TRP A 23 6.48 -1.34 -4.95
N LEU A 24 5.54 -1.16 -4.01
CA LEU A 24 4.35 -1.99 -3.87
C LEU A 24 3.18 -1.29 -4.58
N THR A 25 2.53 -1.98 -5.51
CA THR A 25 1.26 -1.52 -6.07
C THR A 25 0.11 -2.40 -5.60
N VAL A 26 -0.89 -1.77 -4.97
CA VAL A 26 -2.11 -2.43 -4.52
C VAL A 26 -3.27 -2.03 -5.40
N LYS A 27 -3.91 -3.02 -6.03
CA LYS A 27 -5.16 -2.84 -6.77
C LYS A 27 -6.34 -3.04 -5.83
N THR A 28 -7.31 -2.14 -5.88
CA THR A 28 -8.54 -2.22 -5.10
C THR A 28 -9.74 -1.81 -5.95
N LEU A 29 -10.82 -2.57 -5.87
CA LEU A 29 -12.06 -2.30 -6.60
C LEU A 29 -13.18 -1.77 -5.69
N LYS A 30 -12.95 -1.78 -4.37
CA LYS A 30 -13.96 -1.44 -3.36
C LYS A 30 -13.56 -0.27 -2.46
N LEU A 31 -12.28 0.10 -2.46
CA LEU A 31 -11.83 1.33 -1.80
C LEU A 31 -12.06 2.47 -2.79
N GLU A 32 -12.86 3.44 -2.40
CA GLU A 32 -12.97 4.69 -3.15
C GLU A 32 -11.67 5.46 -2.93
N LEU A 33 -10.90 5.69 -4.01
CA LEU A 33 -9.64 6.45 -3.97
C LEU A 33 -9.85 7.93 -4.34
N THR A 34 -11.09 8.38 -4.48
CA THR A 34 -11.43 9.72 -4.99
C THR A 34 -11.00 10.86 -4.07
N ASP A 35 -10.85 10.59 -2.78
CA ASP A 35 -10.36 11.53 -1.77
C ASP A 35 -8.89 11.32 -1.40
N VAL A 36 -8.25 10.25 -1.89
CA VAL A 36 -6.83 9.92 -1.67
C VAL A 36 -5.94 10.73 -2.60
N LYS A 37 -4.90 11.33 -2.04
CA LYS A 37 -3.91 12.14 -2.77
C LYS A 37 -2.49 11.60 -2.56
N LEU A 38 -1.57 12.03 -3.42
CA LEU A 38 -0.15 11.80 -3.21
C LEU A 38 0.28 12.40 -1.86
N GLY A 39 1.01 11.61 -1.08
CA GLY A 39 1.42 11.95 0.28
C GLY A 39 0.45 11.52 1.38
N ASP A 40 -0.78 11.12 1.03
CA ASP A 40 -1.71 10.59 2.02
C ASP A 40 -1.28 9.21 2.52
N SER A 41 -1.79 8.84 3.70
CA SER A 41 -1.49 7.57 4.35
C SER A 41 -2.60 6.56 4.15
N VAL A 42 -2.27 5.41 3.58
CA VAL A 42 -3.18 4.26 3.43
C VAL A 42 -2.60 3.08 4.22
N ALA A 43 -3.42 2.45 5.06
CA ALA A 43 -3.00 1.27 5.81
C ALA A 43 -3.24 -0.02 5.02
N VAL A 44 -2.20 -0.82 4.81
CA VAL A 44 -2.29 -2.16 4.20
C VAL A 44 -1.91 -3.20 5.24
N ASN A 45 -2.85 -4.10 5.58
CA ASN A 45 -2.68 -5.07 6.67
C ASN A 45 -2.17 -4.42 7.98
N GLY A 46 -2.63 -3.20 8.27
CA GLY A 46 -2.24 -2.42 9.44
C GLY A 46 -0.91 -1.66 9.33
N CYS A 47 -0.14 -1.85 8.25
CA CYS A 47 1.07 -1.08 7.99
C CYS A 47 0.71 0.25 7.31
N CYS A 48 1.14 1.37 7.89
CA CYS A 48 0.96 2.70 7.32
C CYS A 48 1.89 2.91 6.13
N LEU A 49 1.33 3.17 4.95
CA LEU A 49 2.09 3.43 3.72
C LEU A 49 1.71 4.80 3.14
N THR A 50 2.71 5.50 2.62
CA THR A 50 2.51 6.80 1.97
C THR A 50 2.27 6.60 0.49
N VAL A 51 1.19 7.18 -0.05
CA VAL A 51 0.84 7.09 -1.46
C VAL A 51 1.82 7.91 -2.30
N VAL A 52 2.51 7.26 -3.25
CA VAL A 52 3.48 7.90 -4.16
C VAL A 52 3.06 7.84 -5.64
N ASP A 53 2.09 6.99 -5.97
CA ASP A 53 1.42 6.94 -7.26
C ASP A 53 -0.03 6.47 -7.05
N LEU A 54 -0.96 6.93 -7.89
CA LEU A 54 -2.36 6.52 -7.81
C LEU A 54 -3.02 6.53 -9.19
N GLY A 55 -3.99 5.64 -9.38
CA GLY A 55 -4.91 5.66 -10.51
C GLY A 55 -6.30 5.23 -10.08
N ASP A 56 -7.21 5.04 -11.03
CA ASP A 56 -8.64 4.84 -10.76
C ASP A 56 -8.96 3.71 -9.77
N ASN A 57 -8.15 2.65 -9.76
CA ASN A 57 -8.38 1.45 -8.95
C ASN A 57 -7.10 0.89 -8.31
N TYR A 58 -6.08 1.73 -8.15
CA TYR A 58 -4.84 1.32 -7.53
C TYR A 58 -4.13 2.49 -6.87
N PHE A 59 -3.28 2.18 -5.89
CA PHE A 59 -2.26 3.10 -5.41
C PHE A 59 -0.94 2.35 -5.28
N SER A 60 0.17 3.09 -5.26
CA SER A 60 1.49 2.55 -4.98
C SER A 60 2.16 3.28 -3.83
N ALA A 61 3.05 2.57 -3.15
CA ALA A 61 3.84 3.08 -2.04
C ALA A 61 5.25 2.48 -2.09
N TYR A 62 6.23 3.22 -1.59
CA TYR A 62 7.51 2.63 -1.21
C TYR A 62 7.39 1.90 0.12
N VAL A 63 8.00 0.72 0.18
CA VAL A 63 8.07 -0.11 1.37
C VAL A 63 9.54 -0.39 1.64
N SER A 64 10.03 0.09 2.78
CA SER A 64 11.42 -0.15 3.18
C SER A 64 11.65 -1.63 3.47
N GLN A 65 12.91 -2.07 3.34
CA GLN A 65 13.29 -3.43 3.73
C GLN A 65 12.95 -3.73 5.21
N GLU A 66 13.09 -2.75 6.09
CA GLU A 66 12.73 -2.89 7.51
C GLU A 66 11.22 -3.15 7.68
N THR A 67 10.38 -2.40 6.98
CA THR A 67 8.93 -2.61 7.00
C THR A 67 8.55 -4.01 6.51
N LEU A 68 9.20 -4.51 5.46
CA LEU A 68 8.96 -5.88 4.99
C LEU A 68 9.39 -6.94 6.01
N ARG A 69 10.49 -6.71 6.75
CA ARG A 69 10.97 -7.64 7.78
C ARG A 69 10.07 -7.69 9.02
N HIS A 70 9.42 -6.57 9.35
CA HIS A 70 8.67 -6.41 10.59
C HIS A 70 7.14 -6.46 10.42
N THR A 71 6.64 -6.64 9.19
CA THR A 71 5.20 -6.73 8.91
C THR A 71 4.88 -7.93 8.03
N THR A 72 3.60 -8.27 7.91
CA THR A 72 3.13 -9.34 7.02
C THR A 72 3.24 -8.97 5.54
N LEU A 73 3.64 -7.75 5.20
CA LEU A 73 3.87 -7.35 3.81
C LEU A 73 5.02 -8.12 3.16
N GLY A 74 6.03 -8.54 3.95
CA GLY A 74 7.15 -9.35 3.45
C GLY A 74 6.79 -10.78 3.02
N SER A 75 5.58 -11.24 3.31
CA SER A 75 5.07 -12.57 2.93
C SER A 75 4.00 -12.52 1.83
N LEU A 76 3.77 -11.36 1.21
CA LEU A 76 2.81 -11.23 0.11
C LEU A 76 3.44 -11.75 -1.19
N GLU A 77 2.65 -12.51 -1.95
CA GLU A 77 2.98 -13.07 -3.27
C GLU A 77 2.23 -12.35 -4.40
#